data_AF-A0A5A7W909-F1
#
_entry.id   AF-A0A5A7W909-F1
#
_cell.length_a   1.000
_cell.length_b   1.000
_cell.length_c   1.000
_cell.angle_alpha   90.00
_cell.angle_beta   90.00
_cell.angle_gamma   90.00
#
_symmetry.space_group_name_H-M   'P 1'
#
loop_
_entity.id
_entity.type
_entity.pdbx_description
1 polymer ?
#
loop_
_entity_poly.entity_id
_entity_poly.type
_entity_poly.pdbx_seq_one_letter_code
_entity_poly.pdbx_strand_id
1 'polypeptide(L)' 'MVRPGAWVRPTWYRWAPGGAIAAGAALGFVTAATAVAWAGAPPAPGYCWYYTDASRQQGFWDACPR' A
#
# COMPACT_ATOMS: atom_id res chain seq x y z
N MET A 1 -3.93 -36.04 -10.74
CA MET A 1 -4.18 -34.59 -10.60
C MET A 1 -5.38 -34.41 -9.69
N VAL A 2 -5.16 -33.94 -8.45
CA VAL A 2 -6.25 -33.48 -7.59
C VAL A 2 -6.72 -32.16 -8.20
N ARG A 3 -7.93 -32.11 -8.75
CA ARG A 3 -8.56 -30.82 -9.07
C ARG A 3 -8.77 -30.13 -7.73
N PRO A 4 -8.16 -28.97 -7.45
CA PRO A 4 -8.51 -28.24 -6.25
C PRO A 4 -10.02 -28.00 -6.30
N GLY A 5 -10.75 -28.45 -5.28
CA GLY A 5 -12.18 -28.19 -5.18
C GLY A 5 -12.41 -26.69 -5.27
N ALA A 6 -13.42 -26.26 -6.05
CA ALA A 6 -13.74 -24.85 -6.18
C ALA A 6 -14.07 -24.30 -4.78
N TRP A 7 -13.36 -23.26 -4.35
CA TRP A 7 -13.68 -22.58 -3.11
C TRP A 7 -15.04 -21.89 -3.26
N VAL A 8 -16.02 -22.31 -2.45
CA VAL A 8 -17.34 -21.68 -2.37
C VAL A 8 -17.41 -20.93 -1.04
N ARG A 9 -17.65 -19.61 -1.10
CA ARG A 9 -17.74 -18.81 0.12
C ARG A 9 -18.91 -19.30 0.98
N PRO A 10 -18.69 -19.65 2.26
CA PRO A 10 -19.79 -20.03 3.15
C PRO A 10 -20.74 -18.86 3.42
N THR A 11 -22.02 -19.12 3.66
CA THR A 11 -23.06 -18.09 3.90
C THR A 11 -22.81 -17.25 5.16
N TRP A 12 -22.08 -17.82 6.12
CA TRP A 12 -21.64 -17.15 7.33
C TRP A 12 -20.35 -16.33 7.15
N TYR A 13 -19.66 -16.45 6.01
CA TYR A 13 -18.43 -15.72 5.70
C TYR A 13 -18.78 -14.32 5.20
N ARG A 14 -19.07 -13.43 6.15
CA ARG A 14 -19.34 -12.02 5.92
C ARG A 14 -18.50 -11.17 6.87
N TRP A 15 -18.12 -10.00 6.42
CA TRP A 15 -17.51 -9.00 7.30
C TRP A 15 -18.54 -8.58 8.36
N ALA A 16 -18.06 -8.37 9.59
CA ALA A 16 -18.85 -7.66 10.59
C ALA A 16 -19.20 -6.25 10.06
N PRO A 17 -20.28 -5.61 10.55
CA PRO A 17 -20.61 -4.24 10.16
C PRO A 17 -19.38 -3.33 10.29
N GLY A 18 -19.01 -2.65 9.20
CA GLY A 18 -17.82 -1.79 9.14
C GLY A 18 -16.46 -2.50 8.97
N GLY A 19 -16.40 -3.83 9.02
CA GLY A 19 -15.15 -4.60 8.93
C GLY A 19 -14.38 -4.37 7.63
N ALA A 20 -15.09 -4.21 6.50
CA ALA A 20 -14.45 -3.88 5.21
C ALA A 20 -13.83 -2.47 5.21
N ILE A 21 -14.46 -1.50 5.89
CA ILE A 21 -13.94 -0.13 6.02
C ILE A 21 -12.71 -0.12 6.92
N ALA A 22 -12.79 -0.79 8.08
CA ALA A 22 -11.67 -0.91 9.00
C ALA A 22 -10.46 -1.62 8.35
N ALA A 23 -10.71 -2.70 7.61
CA ALA A 23 -9.66 -3.40 6.85
C ALA A 23 -9.04 -2.49 5.78
N GLY A 24 -9.87 -1.76 5.02
CA GLY A 24 -9.39 -0.78 4.04
C GLY A 24 -8.54 0.32 4.66
N ALA A 25 -8.98 0.89 5.79
CA ALA A 25 -8.24 1.93 6.50
C ALA A 25 -6.90 1.41 7.05
N ALA A 26 -6.88 0.21 7.63
CA ALA A 26 -5.65 -0.40 8.14
C ALA A 26 -4.65 -0.67 7.01
N LEU A 27 -5.11 -1.21 5.87
CA LEU A 27 -4.27 -1.40 4.70
C LEU A 27 -3.74 -0.07 4.16
N GLY A 28 -4.60 0.94 4.05
CA GLY A 28 -4.20 2.29 3.65
C GLY A 28 -3.11 2.86 4.57
N PHE A 29 -3.31 2.76 5.88
CA PHE A 29 -2.33 3.22 6.87
C PHE A 29 -0.98 2.49 6.75
N VAL A 30 -0.99 1.16 6.65
CA VAL A 30 0.25 0.37 6.50
C VAL A 30 0.97 0.73 5.20
N THR A 31 0.25 0.90 4.08
CA THR A 31 0.87 1.32 2.80
C THR A 31 1.48 2.71 2.87
N ALA A 32 0.82 3.67 3.54
CA ALA A 32 1.36 5.01 3.73
C ALA A 32 2.60 4.99 4.65
N ALA A 33 2.54 4.26 5.77
CA ALA A 33 3.66 4.13 6.70
C ALA A 33 4.88 3.47 6.06
N THR A 34 4.67 2.44 5.22
CA THR A 34 5.77 1.83 4.46
C THR A 34 6.35 2.80 3.43
N ALA A 35 5.53 3.56 2.71
CA ALA A 35 6.04 4.60 1.80
C ALA A 35 6.91 5.63 2.53
N VAL A 36 6.50 6.06 3.73
CA VAL A 36 7.29 6.96 4.58
C VAL A 36 8.56 6.28 5.11
N ALA A 37 8.53 4.98 5.41
CA ALA A 37 9.72 4.25 5.86
C ALA A 37 10.81 4.18 4.78
N TRP A 38 10.42 4.07 3.51
CA TRP A 38 11.34 4.06 2.37
C TRP A 38 11.77 5.46 1.92
N ALA A 39 10.80 6.38 1.79
CA ALA A 39 11.05 7.71 1.24
C ALA A 39 11.43 8.78 2.27
N GLY A 40 11.02 8.61 3.53
CA GLY A 40 11.13 9.65 4.55
C GLY A 40 10.23 10.86 4.25
N ALA A 41 10.42 11.92 5.05
CA ALA A 41 9.78 13.21 4.80
C ALA A 41 10.58 14.03 3.77
N PRO A 42 9.92 14.82 2.91
CA PRO A 42 10.61 15.70 1.97
C PRO A 42 11.42 16.77 2.72
N PRO A 43 12.64 17.10 2.26
CA PRO A 43 13.50 18.07 2.93
C PRO A 43 12.98 19.50 2.83
N ALA A 44 12.27 19.85 1.76
CA ALA A 44 11.65 21.16 1.57
C ALA A 44 10.42 21.09 0.65
N PRO A 45 9.51 22.09 0.71
CA PRO A 45 8.42 22.23 -0.26
C PRO A 45 8.97 22.34 -1.70
N GLY A 46 8.34 21.66 -2.66
CA GLY A 46 8.77 21.66 -4.06
C GLY A 46 9.74 20.53 -4.44
N TYR A 47 10.02 19.61 -3.52
CA TYR A 47 10.74 18.37 -3.80
C TYR A 47 9.76 17.23 -4.13
N CYS A 48 10.08 16.49 -5.18
CA CYS A 48 9.38 15.29 -5.65
C CYS A 48 10.24 14.05 -5.35
N TRP A 49 9.58 12.95 -5.00
CA TRP A 49 10.25 11.65 -4.78
C TRP A 49 10.48 10.94 -6.11
N TYR A 50 11.71 10.48 -6.34
CA TYR A 50 12.09 9.70 -7.53
C TYR A 50 12.59 8.32 -7.12
N TYR A 51 12.10 7.29 -7.81
CA TYR A 51 12.55 5.92 -7.59
C TYR A 51 13.82 5.64 -8.39
N THR A 52 14.81 5.01 -7.75
CA THR A 52 16.06 4.60 -8.40
C THR A 52 15.99 3.19 -8.97
N ASP A 53 15.03 2.39 -8.49
CA ASP A 53 14.93 0.99 -8.83
C ASP A 53 13.46 0.56 -9.11
N ALA A 54 13.29 -0.53 -9.86
CA ALA A 54 11.96 -1.03 -10.25
C ALA A 54 11.14 -1.60 -9.09
N SER A 55 11.78 -1.95 -7.96
CA SER A 55 11.09 -2.39 -6.74
C SER A 55 10.45 -1.24 -5.97
N ARG A 56 10.76 0.02 -6.32
CA ARG A 56 10.18 1.25 -5.74
C ARG A 56 10.39 1.36 -4.22
N GLN A 57 11.42 0.70 -3.71
CA GLN A 57 11.79 0.74 -2.29
C GLN A 57 12.92 1.74 -2.03
N GLN A 58 13.70 2.10 -3.06
CA GLN A 58 14.76 3.09 -2.93
C GLN A 58 14.51 4.26 -3.89
N GLY A 59 15.07 5.41 -3.50
CA GLY A 59 14.88 6.66 -4.21
C GLY A 59 15.56 7.83 -3.54
N PHE A 60 15.32 9.02 -4.10
CA PHE A 60 15.80 10.29 -3.58
C PHE A 60 14.75 11.38 -3.78
N TRP A 61 14.84 12.41 -2.95
CA TRP A 61 14.09 13.64 -3.15
C TRP A 61 14.88 14.57 -4.05
N ASP A 62 14.26 15.05 -5.12
CA ASP A 62 14.85 16.08 -5.98
C ASP A 62 13.82 17.14 -6.35
N ALA A 63 14.27 18.28 -6.89
CA ALA A 63 13.36 19.34 -7.32
C ALA A 63 12.33 18.80 -8.32
N CYS A 64 11.05 19.13 -8.11
CA CYS A 64 10.00 18.77 -9.05
C CYS A 64 10.26 19.44 -10.41
N PRO A 65 9.97 18.77 -11.54
CA PRO A 65 9.97 19.42 -12.84
C PRO A 65 8.90 20.52 -12.83
N ARG A 66 9.21 21.63 -13.48
CA ARG A 66 8.24 22.71 -13.74
C ARG A 66 7.27 22.31 -14.85
#